data_AF-A0A257K311-F1
#
_entry.id   AF-A0A257K311-F1
#
_cell.length_a   1.000
_cell.length_b   1.000
_cell.length_c   1.000
_cell.angle_alpha   90.00
_cell.angle_beta   90.00
_cell.angle_gamma   90.00
#
_symmetry.space_group_name_H-M   'P 1'
#
loop_
_entity.id
_entity.type
_entity.pdbx_description
1 polymer ?
#
loop_
_entity_poly.entity_id
_entity_poly.type
_entity_poly.pdbx_seq_one_letter_code
_entity_poly.pdbx_strand_id
1 'polypeptide(L)'
;MNIIALIEKLQLDKSTIAAISPEEIIRIEKRINMEKRLDPDIDTNSAANLVEALRNYQPELAYVCGTRVFYNFLADRNHSRNSFNFQVPDISADRIRYFFTRFLEDAVVLHAERDLSENYFFSLVSVCSRKEYLPEDALFKIHKKLLGKIDFALGELQSGNISENSKSIIANREFYELLDCFSDLETDDKMLLLVNLVAKKYNLELNSREVLRTVLISMTAYHPFDEELAGVIERNYTVMTAPVTTSGNSSDSSFPWWKTIGLVVLGLRVIFALFRTSNTPSTNYDSTTFENTENFKQQDSNIDKIYFLNYLVQYKPEDVKVNFAKATISNGEVPFYGLYGGASADGGEKIKIRNNSKYDLILLVSEEANGKFTPFSSQYVNSNATIEISKKSLYPRRYAFYFGENLASFGSGDPYTRGEGKQEYRFSKLPENGLELLYREFTLKHDLVISNKKEKFVFKSDSISCVSDQNPAFVNKFVFPADEKVKAIK
;
A
#
# COMPACT_ATOMS: atom_id res chain seq x y z
N MET A 1 22.52 19.33 -12.63
CA MET A 1 22.30 20.16 -11.41
C MET A 1 20.91 20.77 -11.49
N ASN A 2 20.08 20.84 -10.44
CA ASN A 2 18.71 21.40 -10.56
C ASN A 2 18.67 22.95 -10.59
N ILE A 3 17.50 23.53 -10.93
CA ILE A 3 17.34 24.98 -11.10
C ILE A 3 17.57 25.81 -9.81
N ILE A 4 17.31 25.25 -8.61
CA ILE A 4 17.54 25.95 -7.34
C ILE A 4 19.03 25.95 -6.98
N ALA A 5 19.72 24.83 -7.19
CA ALA A 5 21.17 24.78 -7.07
C ALA A 5 21.87 25.73 -8.06
N LEU A 6 21.31 25.89 -9.27
CA LEU A 6 21.80 26.87 -10.25
C LEU A 6 21.59 28.32 -9.79
N ILE A 7 20.45 28.64 -9.17
CA ILE A 7 20.20 29.96 -8.55
C ILE A 7 21.24 30.26 -7.46
N GLU A 8 21.49 29.29 -6.57
CA GLU A 8 22.50 29.39 -5.51
C GLU A 8 23.90 29.64 -6.11
N LYS A 9 24.27 28.87 -7.14
CA LYS A 9 25.57 28.99 -7.82
C LYS A 9 25.76 30.35 -8.47
N LEU A 10 24.71 30.86 -9.11
CA LEU A 10 24.71 32.19 -9.74
C LEU A 10 24.58 33.31 -8.72
N GLN A 11 24.32 33.01 -7.44
CA GLN A 11 24.09 34.00 -6.40
C GLN A 11 23.00 35.01 -6.81
N LEU A 12 21.90 34.53 -7.39
CA LEU A 12 20.79 35.41 -7.73
C LEU A 12 20.11 35.88 -6.44
N ASP A 13 19.71 37.14 -6.42
CA ASP A 13 19.00 37.69 -5.28
C ASP A 13 17.58 37.10 -5.21
N LYS A 14 17.37 36.23 -4.20
CA LYS A 14 16.10 35.53 -3.98
C LYS A 14 14.94 36.50 -3.73
N SER A 15 15.22 37.69 -3.19
CA SER A 15 14.20 38.68 -2.83
C SER A 15 13.59 39.39 -4.04
N THR A 16 14.26 39.37 -5.19
CA THR A 16 13.82 40.07 -6.41
C THR A 16 13.18 39.13 -7.44
N ILE A 17 13.25 37.81 -7.25
CA ILE A 17 12.74 36.81 -8.20
C ILE A 17 11.28 37.06 -8.59
N ALA A 18 10.43 37.44 -7.62
CA ALA A 18 9.00 37.67 -7.83
C ALA A 18 8.69 38.87 -8.75
N ALA A 19 9.64 39.77 -8.97
CA ALA A 19 9.45 41.02 -9.71
C ALA A 19 10.57 41.25 -10.74
N ILE A 20 11.21 40.18 -11.21
CA ILE A 20 12.36 40.29 -12.10
C ILE A 20 11.95 40.75 -13.51
N SER A 21 12.63 41.76 -14.04
CA SER A 21 12.28 42.36 -15.33
C SER A 21 12.69 41.48 -16.52
N PRO A 22 12.03 41.59 -17.69
CA PRO A 22 12.46 40.90 -18.91
C PRO A 22 13.94 41.15 -19.26
N GLU A 23 14.42 42.38 -19.06
CA GLU A 23 15.82 42.76 -19.31
C GLU A 23 16.78 42.04 -18.36
N GLU A 24 16.42 41.90 -17.08
CA GLU A 24 17.20 41.12 -16.10
C GLU A 24 17.22 39.64 -16.42
N ILE A 25 16.09 39.08 -16.87
CA ILE A 25 16.02 37.68 -17.33
C ILE A 25 17.02 37.45 -18.47
N ILE A 26 17.09 38.36 -19.45
CA ILE A 26 18.06 38.27 -20.56
C ILE A 26 19.50 38.32 -20.03
N ARG A 27 19.78 39.15 -19.02
CA ARG A 27 21.11 39.19 -18.39
C ARG A 27 21.45 37.88 -17.68
N ILE A 28 20.49 37.31 -16.95
CA ILE A 28 20.66 36.01 -16.28
C ILE A 28 20.88 34.89 -17.30
N GLU A 29 20.11 34.84 -18.38
CA GLU A 29 20.28 33.87 -19.46
C GLU A 29 21.67 33.95 -20.10
N LYS A 30 22.17 35.18 -20.36
CA LYS A 30 23.55 35.38 -20.83
C LYS A 30 24.57 34.86 -19.80
N ARG A 31 24.35 35.12 -18.51
CA ARG A 31 25.22 34.63 -17.42
C ARG A 31 25.23 33.10 -17.33
N ILE A 32 24.07 32.46 -17.39
CA ILE A 32 23.93 30.99 -17.41
C ILE A 32 24.73 30.40 -18.59
N ASN A 33 24.59 30.99 -19.79
CA ASN A 33 25.29 30.51 -20.98
C ASN A 33 26.82 30.68 -20.90
N MET A 34 27.31 31.69 -20.18
CA MET A 34 28.75 31.84 -19.90
C MET A 34 29.22 30.78 -18.90
N GLU A 35 28.53 30.63 -17.78
CA GLU A 35 28.88 29.65 -16.73
C GLU A 35 28.85 28.22 -17.25
N LYS A 36 27.87 27.87 -18.08
CA LYS A 36 27.76 26.57 -18.72
C LYS A 36 28.99 26.19 -19.56
N ARG A 37 29.72 27.17 -20.11
CA ARG A 37 30.96 26.91 -20.85
C ARG A 37 32.14 26.62 -19.93
N LEU A 38 32.09 27.12 -18.70
CA LEU A 38 33.13 26.97 -17.69
C LEU A 38 32.90 25.73 -16.83
N ASP A 39 31.64 25.32 -16.67
CA ASP A 39 31.24 24.26 -15.76
C ASP A 39 30.30 23.25 -16.44
N PRO A 40 30.75 22.00 -16.68
CA PRO A 40 29.97 20.98 -17.37
C PRO A 40 28.80 20.42 -16.54
N ASP A 41 28.73 20.68 -15.23
CA ASP A 41 27.64 20.20 -14.37
C ASP A 41 26.34 21.00 -14.58
N ILE A 42 26.44 22.16 -15.27
CA ILE A 42 25.31 22.95 -15.74
C ILE A 42 24.78 22.34 -17.04
N ASP A 43 23.89 21.37 -16.91
CA ASP A 43 23.26 20.75 -18.08
C ASP A 43 22.34 21.73 -18.83
N THR A 44 22.15 21.48 -20.12
CA THR A 44 21.35 22.33 -21.02
C THR A 44 19.90 22.47 -20.55
N ASN A 45 19.34 21.43 -19.96
CA ASN A 45 17.93 21.39 -19.57
C ASN A 45 17.72 22.28 -18.35
N SER A 46 18.58 22.19 -17.35
CA SER A 46 18.51 23.01 -16.14
C SER A 46 18.70 24.50 -16.42
N ALA A 47 19.60 24.84 -17.37
CA ALA A 47 19.73 26.19 -17.87
C ALA A 47 18.42 26.70 -18.52
N ALA A 48 17.84 25.93 -19.44
CA ALA A 48 16.60 26.28 -20.13
C ALA A 48 15.40 26.36 -19.16
N ASN A 49 15.30 25.40 -18.24
CA ASN A 49 14.25 25.32 -17.23
C ASN A 49 14.29 26.51 -16.27
N LEU A 50 15.47 26.97 -15.86
CA LEU A 50 15.57 28.18 -15.02
C LEU A 50 15.09 29.41 -15.78
N VAL A 51 15.48 29.57 -17.05
CA VAL A 51 15.01 30.69 -17.89
C VAL A 51 13.50 30.62 -18.09
N GLU A 52 12.94 29.43 -18.32
CA GLU A 52 11.49 29.23 -18.43
C GLU A 52 10.77 29.58 -17.12
N ALA A 53 11.27 29.10 -15.98
CA ALA A 53 10.73 29.41 -14.67
C ALA A 53 10.74 30.91 -14.38
N LEU A 54 11.83 31.61 -14.71
CA LEU A 54 11.95 33.06 -14.55
C LEU A 54 11.02 33.86 -15.48
N ARG A 55 10.61 33.31 -16.63
CA ARG A 55 9.70 33.99 -17.57
C ARG A 55 8.24 33.76 -17.24
N ASN A 56 7.89 32.52 -16.88
CA ASN A 56 6.50 32.06 -16.86
C ASN A 56 6.00 31.66 -15.47
N TYR A 57 6.88 31.48 -14.49
CA TYR A 57 6.57 30.92 -13.16
C TYR A 57 7.29 31.68 -12.03
N GLN A 58 7.47 33.00 -12.17
CA GLN A 58 8.17 33.83 -11.18
C GLN A 58 7.60 33.71 -9.77
N PRO A 59 6.26 33.76 -9.56
CA PRO A 59 5.71 33.64 -8.23
C PRO A 59 6.06 32.29 -7.58
N GLU A 60 5.88 31.19 -8.31
CA GLU A 60 6.15 29.83 -7.82
C GLU A 60 7.64 29.64 -7.51
N LEU A 61 8.51 30.12 -8.39
CA LEU A 61 9.96 30.08 -8.17
C LEU A 61 10.36 30.91 -6.94
N ALA A 62 9.80 32.11 -6.79
CA ALA A 62 10.03 32.95 -5.62
C ALA A 62 9.52 32.28 -4.33
N TYR A 63 8.40 31.56 -4.40
CA TYR A 63 7.89 30.78 -3.26
C TYR A 63 8.88 29.69 -2.82
N VAL A 64 9.41 28.92 -3.78
CA VAL A 64 10.40 27.87 -3.50
C VAL A 64 11.69 28.49 -2.94
N CYS A 65 12.17 29.60 -3.53
CA CYS A 65 13.36 30.30 -3.06
C CYS A 65 13.19 30.99 -1.70
N GLY A 66 11.96 31.39 -1.36
CA GLY A 66 11.59 31.97 -0.07
C GLY A 66 11.33 30.94 1.03
N THR A 67 11.04 29.70 0.66
CA THR A 67 10.79 28.63 1.62
C THR A 67 12.11 27.94 1.99
N ARG A 68 12.64 28.27 3.17
CA ARG A 68 13.92 27.75 3.69
C ARG A 68 14.08 26.23 3.51
N VAL A 69 13.04 25.47 3.83
CA VAL A 69 13.05 24.00 3.75
C VAL A 69 13.33 23.53 2.32
N PHE A 70 12.56 24.01 1.34
CA PHE A 70 12.72 23.62 -0.05
C PHE A 70 14.04 24.12 -0.64
N TYR A 71 14.40 25.38 -0.37
CA TYR A 71 15.64 25.93 -0.88
C TYR A 71 16.86 25.19 -0.35
N ASN A 72 16.94 24.95 0.96
CA ASN A 72 18.07 24.24 1.56
C ASN A 72 18.18 22.80 1.05
N PHE A 73 17.05 22.11 0.92
CA PHE A 73 17.01 20.76 0.38
C PHE A 73 17.48 20.70 -1.08
N LEU A 74 16.92 21.54 -1.95
CA LEU A 74 17.22 21.51 -3.39
C LEU A 74 18.57 22.15 -3.75
N ALA A 75 19.05 23.13 -2.98
CA ALA A 75 20.37 23.70 -3.18
C ALA A 75 21.49 22.87 -2.52
N ASP A 76 21.13 21.88 -1.70
CA ASP A 76 22.04 21.14 -0.84
C ASP A 76 22.87 22.07 0.05
N ARG A 77 22.17 22.94 0.79
CA ARG A 77 22.74 23.99 1.67
C ARG A 77 22.01 24.02 2.99
N ASN A 78 22.64 24.61 4.01
CA ASN A 78 22.02 24.84 5.30
C ASN A 78 22.01 26.32 5.65
N HIS A 79 21.29 27.12 4.85
CA HIS A 79 21.14 28.54 5.14
C HIS A 79 20.31 28.77 6.40
N SER A 80 20.70 29.77 7.18
CA SER A 80 19.99 30.19 8.39
C SER A 80 18.64 30.84 8.06
N ARG A 81 17.75 30.94 9.06
CA ARG A 81 16.46 31.64 8.90
C ARG A 81 16.61 33.09 8.42
N ASN A 82 17.69 33.77 8.82
CA ASN A 82 17.95 35.16 8.45
C ASN A 82 18.16 35.37 6.95
N SER A 83 18.49 34.30 6.21
CA SER A 83 18.66 34.32 4.76
C SER A 83 17.33 34.27 3.98
N PHE A 84 16.19 34.26 4.68
CA PHE A 84 14.84 34.13 4.14
C PHE A 84 13.86 35.18 4.72
N ASN A 85 14.36 36.40 4.99
CA ASN A 85 13.60 37.48 5.63
C ASN A 85 12.73 38.30 4.65
N PHE A 86 12.27 37.70 3.56
CA PHE A 86 11.45 38.37 2.54
C PHE A 86 10.07 37.75 2.44
N GLN A 87 9.11 38.53 1.95
CA GLN A 87 7.73 38.09 1.82
C GLN A 87 7.63 37.01 0.74
N VAL A 88 7.18 35.83 1.15
CA VAL A 88 6.88 34.73 0.23
C VAL A 88 5.52 35.01 -0.42
N PRO A 89 5.39 34.92 -1.76
CA PRO A 89 4.09 35.08 -2.41
C PRO A 89 3.05 34.08 -1.90
N ASP A 90 1.80 34.51 -1.78
CA ASP A 90 0.70 33.60 -1.45
C ASP A 90 0.25 32.86 -2.72
N ILE A 91 0.50 31.55 -2.76
CA ILE A 91 0.28 30.70 -3.93
C ILE A 91 -0.40 29.42 -3.48
N SER A 92 -1.46 29.04 -4.20
CA SER A 92 -2.16 27.77 -3.99
C SER A 92 -1.23 26.57 -4.08
N ALA A 93 -1.43 25.58 -3.23
CA ALA A 93 -0.64 24.34 -3.22
C ALA A 93 -0.57 23.66 -4.59
N ASP A 94 -1.68 23.63 -5.35
CA ASP A 94 -1.72 23.03 -6.68
C ASP A 94 -0.74 23.66 -7.68
N ARG A 95 -0.57 24.99 -7.65
CA ARG A 95 0.37 25.70 -8.53
C ARG A 95 1.82 25.40 -8.16
N ILE A 96 2.13 25.36 -6.86
CA ILE A 96 3.47 24.98 -6.40
C ILE A 96 3.74 23.51 -6.74
N ARG A 97 2.78 22.60 -6.52
CA ARG A 97 2.90 21.19 -6.89
C ARG A 97 3.12 21.00 -8.38
N TYR A 98 2.40 21.75 -9.22
CA TYR A 98 2.65 21.77 -10.66
C TYR A 98 4.06 22.26 -10.99
N PHE A 99 4.54 23.32 -10.34
CA PHE A 99 5.91 23.81 -10.50
C PHE A 99 6.96 22.76 -10.12
N PHE A 100 6.77 22.07 -8.98
CA PHE A 100 7.64 20.98 -8.57
C PHE A 100 7.65 19.85 -9.60
N THR A 101 6.47 19.40 -10.04
CA THR A 101 6.32 18.34 -11.05
C THR A 101 7.06 18.71 -12.34
N ARG A 102 6.94 19.97 -12.76
CA ARG A 102 7.54 20.43 -14.01
C ARG A 102 9.06 20.61 -13.96
N PHE A 103 9.60 21.11 -12.85
CA PHE A 103 11.00 21.58 -12.82
C PHE A 103 11.89 20.91 -11.77
N LEU A 104 11.32 20.26 -10.76
CA LEU A 104 12.04 19.84 -9.56
C LEU A 104 11.81 18.38 -9.16
N GLU A 105 10.92 17.65 -9.85
CA GLU A 105 10.57 16.27 -9.48
C GLU A 105 11.81 15.36 -9.41
N ASP A 106 12.60 15.32 -10.49
CA ASP A 106 13.83 14.53 -10.54
C ASP A 106 14.83 14.94 -9.45
N ALA A 107 14.88 16.24 -9.11
CA ALA A 107 15.75 16.74 -8.05
C ALA A 107 15.27 16.27 -6.67
N VAL A 108 13.96 16.34 -6.40
CA VAL A 108 13.38 15.85 -5.15
C VAL A 108 13.65 14.36 -4.99
N VAL A 109 13.39 13.57 -6.04
CA VAL A 109 13.67 12.13 -6.04
C VAL A 109 15.15 11.88 -5.78
N LEU A 110 16.06 12.52 -6.54
CA LEU A 110 17.50 12.32 -6.40
C LEU A 110 18.01 12.63 -4.98
N HIS A 111 17.63 13.78 -4.42
CA HIS A 111 18.03 14.15 -3.06
C HIS A 111 17.44 13.20 -2.02
N ALA A 112 16.18 12.80 -2.20
CA ALA A 112 15.56 11.84 -1.30
C ALA A 112 16.20 10.44 -1.38
N GLU A 113 16.57 9.98 -2.57
CA GLU A 113 17.25 8.71 -2.73
C GLU A 113 18.61 8.69 -2.05
N ARG A 114 19.38 9.78 -2.17
CA ARG A 114 20.65 9.96 -1.45
C ARG A 114 20.42 9.91 0.05
N ASP A 115 19.57 10.81 0.57
CA ASP A 115 19.30 10.96 2.00
C ASP A 115 18.78 9.64 2.62
N LEU A 116 17.88 8.94 1.91
CA LEU A 116 17.43 7.60 2.32
C LEU A 116 18.57 6.57 2.26
N SER A 117 19.40 6.54 1.23
CA SER A 117 20.51 5.57 1.14
C SER A 117 21.53 5.71 2.26
N GLU A 118 21.74 6.94 2.74
CA GLU A 118 22.68 7.29 3.82
C GLU A 118 22.04 7.25 5.22
N ASN A 119 20.76 6.85 5.33
CA ASN A 119 19.97 6.89 6.57
C ASN A 119 19.91 8.29 7.22
N TYR A 120 19.95 9.34 6.39
CA TYR A 120 19.85 10.73 6.82
C TYR A 120 18.42 11.25 6.60
N PHE A 121 17.55 11.13 7.61
CA PHE A 121 16.12 11.42 7.46
C PHE A 121 15.72 12.87 7.75
N PHE A 122 16.55 13.63 8.47
CA PHE A 122 16.19 14.95 9.03
C PHE A 122 15.69 15.96 7.97
N SER A 123 16.42 16.11 6.86
CA SER A 123 16.01 17.02 5.78
C SER A 123 14.71 16.57 5.13
N LEU A 124 14.54 15.27 4.95
CA LEU A 124 13.34 14.69 4.34
C LEU A 124 12.10 14.83 5.21
N VAL A 125 12.22 14.69 6.54
CA VAL A 125 11.11 14.97 7.46
C VAL A 125 10.58 16.38 7.23
N SER A 126 11.48 17.37 7.17
CA SER A 126 11.11 18.76 6.95
C SER A 126 10.41 18.97 5.60
N VAL A 127 10.88 18.32 4.54
CA VAL A 127 10.29 18.42 3.20
C VAL A 127 8.93 17.72 3.12
N CYS A 128 8.83 16.49 3.64
CA CYS A 128 7.60 15.69 3.60
C CYS A 128 6.52 16.20 4.55
N SER A 129 6.87 16.98 5.59
CA SER A 129 5.89 17.72 6.40
C SER A 129 5.06 18.74 5.59
N ARG A 130 5.49 19.02 4.35
CA ARG A 130 4.84 19.91 3.38
C ARG A 130 4.45 19.16 2.10
N LYS A 131 4.02 17.91 2.25
CA LYS A 131 3.72 16.99 1.13
C LYS A 131 2.70 17.51 0.13
N GLU A 132 1.82 18.44 0.52
CA GLU A 132 0.83 19.06 -0.36
C GLU A 132 1.45 19.82 -1.56
N TYR A 133 2.72 20.21 -1.46
CA TYR A 133 3.45 20.90 -2.53
C TYR A 133 4.30 19.96 -3.38
N LEU A 134 4.43 18.69 -3.01
CA LEU A 134 5.33 17.75 -3.65
C LEU A 134 4.63 16.95 -4.75
N PRO A 135 5.35 16.50 -5.79
CA PRO A 135 4.78 15.63 -6.82
C PRO A 135 4.38 14.27 -6.21
N GLU A 136 3.22 13.75 -6.62
CA GLU A 136 2.69 12.48 -6.11
C GLU A 136 3.63 11.31 -6.42
N ASP A 137 4.25 11.29 -7.60
CA ASP A 137 5.20 10.23 -7.98
C ASP A 137 6.49 10.29 -7.14
N ALA A 138 6.97 11.49 -6.80
CA ALA A 138 8.10 11.65 -5.89
C ALA A 138 7.76 11.14 -4.49
N LEU A 139 6.59 11.50 -3.96
CA LEU A 139 6.09 11.00 -2.67
C LEU A 139 5.97 9.47 -2.67
N PHE A 140 5.40 8.89 -3.73
CA PHE A 140 5.26 7.45 -3.89
C PHE A 140 6.62 6.73 -3.88
N LYS A 141 7.61 7.26 -4.62
CA LYS A 141 8.98 6.70 -4.64
C LYS A 141 9.65 6.76 -3.27
N ILE A 142 9.50 7.88 -2.55
CA ILE A 142 10.03 8.05 -1.19
C ILE A 142 9.41 7.03 -0.24
N HIS A 143 8.08 6.95 -0.24
CA HIS A 143 7.32 6.02 0.59
C HIS A 143 7.71 4.57 0.34
N LYS A 144 7.74 4.15 -0.93
CA LYS A 144 8.16 2.80 -1.32
C LYS A 144 9.56 2.44 -0.79
N LYS A 145 10.51 3.38 -0.82
CA LYS A 145 11.85 3.17 -0.26
C LYS A 145 11.85 3.08 1.26
N LEU A 146 11.00 3.84 1.95
CA LEU A 146 10.84 3.74 3.41
C LEU A 146 10.28 2.38 3.81
N LEU A 147 9.23 1.90 3.13
CA LEU A 147 8.67 0.56 3.36
C LEU A 147 9.73 -0.52 3.09
N GLY A 148 10.51 -0.39 2.02
CA GLY A 148 11.65 -1.29 1.75
C GLY A 148 12.70 -1.31 2.85
N LYS A 149 12.92 -0.19 3.57
CA LYS A 149 13.80 -0.15 4.75
C LYS A 149 13.18 -0.88 5.95
N ILE A 150 11.87 -0.79 6.16
CA ILE A 150 11.18 -1.59 7.17
C ILE A 150 11.33 -3.07 6.85
N ASP A 151 11.10 -3.48 5.60
CA ASP A 151 11.22 -4.87 5.16
C ASP A 151 12.65 -5.41 5.34
N PHE A 152 13.65 -4.60 4.99
CA PHE A 152 15.05 -4.93 5.24
C PHE A 152 15.32 -5.16 6.74
N ALA A 153 14.87 -4.24 7.59
CA ALA A 153 15.05 -4.36 9.04
C ALA A 153 14.29 -5.56 9.64
N LEU A 154 13.07 -5.83 9.18
CA LEU A 154 12.29 -7.01 9.56
C LEU A 154 13.02 -8.30 9.20
N GLY A 155 13.59 -8.40 7.99
CA GLY A 155 14.36 -9.56 7.56
C GLY A 155 15.60 -9.81 8.45
N GLU A 156 16.33 -8.75 8.80
CA GLU A 156 17.48 -8.87 9.71
C GLU A 156 17.09 -9.23 11.15
N LEU A 157 15.99 -8.65 11.65
CA LEU A 157 15.45 -9.03 12.95
C LEU A 157 15.02 -10.51 12.94
N GLN A 158 14.33 -10.99 11.91
CA GLN A 158 13.91 -12.39 11.84
C GLN A 158 15.09 -13.37 11.78
N SER A 159 16.18 -12.99 11.10
CA SER A 159 17.39 -13.83 10.98
C SER A 159 18.26 -13.84 12.25
N GLY A 160 18.06 -12.89 13.17
CA GLY A 160 18.81 -12.78 14.42
C GLY A 160 20.08 -11.94 14.34
N ASN A 161 20.48 -11.51 13.14
CA ASN A 161 21.68 -10.71 12.92
C ASN A 161 21.30 -9.28 12.51
N ILE A 162 21.18 -8.39 13.50
CA ILE A 162 20.88 -6.97 13.25
C ILE A 162 22.19 -6.26 12.89
N SER A 163 22.36 -5.86 11.63
CA SER A 163 23.50 -5.09 11.16
C SER A 163 23.51 -3.67 11.72
N GLU A 164 24.67 -3.01 11.72
CA GLU A 164 24.75 -1.57 12.05
C GLU A 164 23.89 -0.71 11.12
N ASN A 165 23.74 -1.10 9.85
CA ASN A 165 22.88 -0.41 8.92
C ASN A 165 21.41 -0.48 9.36
N SER A 166 20.90 -1.67 9.70
CA SER A 166 19.53 -1.80 10.23
C SER A 166 19.36 -1.03 11.53
N LYS A 167 20.31 -1.13 12.48
CA LYS A 167 20.27 -0.33 13.73
C LYS A 167 20.17 1.16 13.44
N SER A 168 20.96 1.68 12.49
CA SER A 168 20.93 3.11 12.12
C SER A 168 19.61 3.56 11.48
N ILE A 169 18.80 2.62 10.99
CA ILE A 169 17.44 2.86 10.51
C ILE A 169 16.46 2.79 11.69
N ILE A 170 16.33 1.63 12.34
CA ILE A 170 15.23 1.38 13.29
C ILE A 170 15.42 2.04 14.65
N ALA A 171 16.65 2.43 15.03
CA ALA A 171 16.88 3.19 16.26
C ALA A 171 16.75 4.71 16.03
N ASN A 172 16.68 5.16 14.78
CA ASN A 172 16.60 6.57 14.42
C ASN A 172 15.16 7.08 14.56
N ARG A 173 14.96 8.15 15.33
CA ARG A 173 13.62 8.71 15.58
C ARG A 173 13.05 9.37 14.33
N GLU A 174 13.87 10.10 13.61
CA GLU A 174 13.53 10.83 12.39
C GLU A 174 13.07 9.89 11.27
N PHE A 175 13.47 8.61 11.29
CA PHE A 175 12.91 7.58 10.41
C PHE A 175 11.40 7.41 10.62
N TYR A 176 10.95 7.36 11.89
CA TYR A 176 9.54 7.22 12.23
C TYR A 176 8.76 8.51 12.03
N GLU A 177 9.37 9.68 12.27
CA GLU A 177 8.78 10.99 11.94
C GLU A 177 8.57 11.12 10.41
N LEU A 178 9.46 10.54 9.62
CA LEU A 178 9.32 10.52 8.17
C LEU A 178 8.23 9.55 7.71
N LEU A 179 8.12 8.38 8.34
CA LEU A 179 7.01 7.43 8.09
C LEU A 179 5.64 8.05 8.41
N ASP A 180 5.56 8.91 9.43
CA ASP A 180 4.35 9.63 9.82
C ASP A 180 3.80 10.54 8.68
N CYS A 181 4.66 10.97 7.76
CA CYS A 181 4.24 11.70 6.58
C CYS A 181 3.38 10.84 5.62
N PHE A 182 3.44 9.52 5.76
CA PHE A 182 2.81 8.52 4.89
C PHE A 182 1.90 7.56 5.66
N SER A 183 1.36 7.97 6.83
CA SER A 183 0.48 7.11 7.63
C SER A 183 -0.72 6.60 6.82
N ASP A 184 -0.66 5.32 6.48
CA ASP A 184 -1.65 4.56 5.75
C ASP A 184 -1.66 3.10 6.25
N LEU A 185 -2.62 2.31 5.76
CA LEU A 185 -2.81 0.93 6.23
C LEU A 185 -1.59 0.05 6.02
N GLU A 186 -0.88 0.21 4.89
CA GLU A 186 0.31 -0.59 4.59
C GLU A 186 1.47 -0.25 5.56
N THR A 187 1.64 1.03 5.85
CA THR A 187 2.64 1.51 6.81
C THR A 187 2.31 1.00 8.21
N ASP A 188 1.04 1.07 8.64
CA ASP A 188 0.58 0.54 9.91
C ASP A 188 0.81 -0.97 10.04
N ASP A 189 0.47 -1.77 9.02
CA ASP A 189 0.69 -3.22 9.03
C ASP A 189 2.17 -3.56 9.23
N LYS A 190 3.07 -2.89 8.49
CA LYS A 190 4.52 -3.10 8.63
C LYS A 190 5.03 -2.61 9.99
N MET A 191 4.50 -1.51 10.51
CA MET A 191 4.84 -1.00 11.83
C MET A 191 4.38 -1.94 12.95
N LEU A 192 3.20 -2.55 12.83
CA LEU A 192 2.70 -3.56 13.75
C LEU A 192 3.60 -4.81 13.76
N LEU A 193 4.05 -5.27 12.59
CA LEU A 193 5.01 -6.37 12.51
C LEU A 193 6.33 -6.01 13.18
N LEU A 194 6.85 -4.80 12.91
CA LEU A 194 8.12 -4.34 13.44
C LEU A 194 8.08 -4.20 14.96
N VAL A 195 7.08 -3.51 15.52
CA VAL A 195 6.96 -3.29 16.97
C VAL A 195 6.82 -4.61 17.73
N ASN A 196 6.03 -5.56 17.21
CA ASN A 196 5.85 -6.87 17.83
C ASN A 196 7.13 -7.69 17.81
N LEU A 197 7.88 -7.67 16.71
CA LEU A 197 9.13 -8.41 16.58
C LEU A 197 10.22 -7.83 17.48
N VAL A 198 10.35 -6.51 17.52
CA VAL A 198 11.30 -5.81 18.40
C VAL A 198 10.96 -6.06 19.87
N ALA A 199 9.70 -5.94 20.27
CA ALA A 199 9.26 -6.22 21.65
C ALA A 199 9.51 -7.68 22.05
N LYS A 200 9.25 -8.63 21.14
CA LYS A 200 9.55 -10.05 21.37
C LYS A 200 11.05 -10.27 21.58
N LYS A 201 11.91 -9.71 20.74
CA LYS A 201 13.37 -9.82 20.87
C LYS A 201 13.89 -9.15 22.14
N TYR A 202 13.37 -7.97 22.49
CA TYR A 202 13.76 -7.26 23.69
C TYR A 202 13.61 -8.13 24.95
N ASN A 203 12.55 -8.95 25.00
CA ASN A 203 12.27 -9.86 26.10
C ASN A 203 13.12 -11.14 26.09
N LEU A 204 13.72 -11.51 24.95
CA LEU A 204 14.46 -12.77 24.77
C LEU A 204 15.98 -12.59 24.70
N GLU A 205 16.46 -11.45 24.20
CA GLU A 205 17.87 -11.22 23.84
C GLU A 205 18.52 -10.17 24.76
N LEU A 206 19.16 -10.63 25.84
CA LEU A 206 19.80 -9.77 26.84
C LEU A 206 20.89 -8.85 26.24
N ASN A 207 21.65 -9.34 25.25
CA ASN A 207 22.81 -8.62 24.68
C ASN A 207 22.42 -7.46 23.75
N SER A 208 21.20 -7.47 23.20
CA SER A 208 20.70 -6.43 22.28
C SER A 208 19.64 -5.54 22.93
N ARG A 209 19.41 -5.71 24.23
CA ARG A 209 18.28 -5.11 24.95
C ARG A 209 18.30 -3.59 24.93
N GLU A 210 19.47 -2.96 25.04
CA GLU A 210 19.57 -1.49 25.01
C GLU A 210 19.24 -0.92 23.63
N VAL A 211 19.79 -1.51 22.56
CA VAL A 211 19.46 -1.10 21.18
C VAL A 211 17.97 -1.27 20.93
N LEU A 212 17.39 -2.42 21.29
CA LEU A 212 15.96 -2.69 21.11
C LEU A 212 15.08 -1.77 21.97
N ARG A 213 15.55 -1.33 23.14
CA ARG A 213 14.89 -0.30 23.94
C ARG A 213 14.84 1.03 23.18
N THR A 214 15.97 1.46 22.63
CA THR A 214 16.04 2.68 21.81
C THR A 214 15.07 2.60 20.63
N VAL A 215 15.02 1.46 19.94
CA VAL A 215 14.06 1.24 18.83
C VAL A 215 12.62 1.43 19.28
N LEU A 216 12.19 0.79 20.37
CA LEU A 216 10.83 0.92 20.89
C LEU A 216 10.48 2.36 21.32
N ILE A 217 11.46 3.11 21.85
CA ILE A 217 11.27 4.53 22.18
C ILE A 217 11.16 5.37 20.92
N SER A 218 12.01 5.14 19.92
CA SER A 218 12.02 5.88 18.66
C SER A 218 10.72 5.70 17.88
N MET A 219 10.08 4.52 17.96
CA MET A 219 8.78 4.25 17.33
C MET A 219 7.66 5.21 17.77
N THR A 220 7.78 5.89 18.91
CA THR A 220 6.78 6.87 19.37
C THR A 220 6.66 8.11 18.48
N ALA A 221 7.62 8.33 17.59
CA ALA A 221 7.54 9.39 16.59
C ALA A 221 6.57 9.09 15.43
N TYR A 222 6.10 7.85 15.30
CA TYR A 222 5.08 7.46 14.32
C TYR A 222 3.69 7.52 14.97
N HIS A 223 2.72 8.16 14.31
CA HIS A 223 1.31 8.21 14.73
C HIS A 223 0.47 7.32 13.79
N PRO A 224 0.12 6.10 14.24
CA PRO A 224 -0.70 5.18 13.46
C PRO A 224 -2.10 5.71 13.17
N PHE A 225 -2.67 5.25 12.05
CA PHE A 225 -4.11 5.38 11.80
C PHE A 225 -4.90 4.37 12.65
N ASP A 226 -4.35 3.17 12.86
CA ASP A 226 -4.91 2.13 13.72
C ASP A 226 -4.72 2.45 15.22
N GLU A 227 -5.84 2.68 15.91
CA GLU A 227 -5.87 2.94 17.36
C GLU A 227 -5.27 1.80 18.20
N GLU A 228 -5.38 0.55 17.76
CA GLU A 228 -4.78 -0.60 18.45
C GLU A 228 -3.26 -0.53 18.39
N LEU A 229 -2.70 -0.25 17.21
CA LEU A 229 -1.27 -0.06 17.03
C LEU A 229 -0.75 1.13 17.83
N ALA A 230 -1.48 2.25 17.82
CA ALA A 230 -1.16 3.42 18.64
C ALA A 230 -1.06 3.04 20.12
N GLY A 231 -2.05 2.28 20.64
CA GLY A 231 -2.02 1.77 22.00
C GLY A 231 -0.87 0.79 22.28
N VAL A 232 -0.43 -0.02 21.30
CA VAL A 232 0.75 -0.88 21.44
C VAL A 232 2.03 -0.05 21.57
N ILE A 233 2.21 0.94 20.70
CA ILE A 233 3.40 1.83 20.72
C ILE A 233 3.47 2.59 22.05
N GLU A 234 2.35 3.18 22.49
CA GLU A 234 2.29 3.94 23.75
C GLU A 234 2.60 3.06 24.97
N ARG A 235 1.99 1.87 25.08
CA ARG A 235 2.26 0.94 26.18
C ARG A 235 3.73 0.52 26.23
N ASN A 236 4.32 0.22 25.07
CA ASN A 236 5.74 -0.13 25.00
C ASN A 236 6.62 1.04 25.46
N TYR A 237 6.32 2.27 25.05
CA TYR A 237 7.03 3.45 25.51
C TYR A 237 6.95 3.63 27.03
N THR A 238 5.77 3.50 27.63
CA THR A 238 5.59 3.60 29.09
C THR A 238 6.45 2.56 29.82
N VAL A 239 6.46 1.31 29.35
CA VAL A 239 7.29 0.24 29.93
C VAL A 239 8.79 0.56 29.79
N MET A 240 9.23 1.09 28.64
CA MET A 240 10.64 1.38 28.39
C MET A 240 11.16 2.63 29.10
N THR A 241 10.28 3.52 29.57
CA THR A 241 10.64 4.79 30.24
C THR A 241 10.34 4.80 31.73
N ALA A 242 9.67 3.78 32.25
CA ALA A 242 9.39 3.64 33.68
C ALA A 242 10.70 3.70 34.50
N PRO A 243 10.73 4.50 35.59
CA PRO A 243 11.91 4.57 36.45
C PRO A 243 12.16 3.19 37.05
N VAL A 244 13.41 2.72 36.99
CA VAL A 244 13.81 1.45 37.62
C VAL A 244 13.72 1.65 39.12
N THR A 245 12.60 1.27 39.73
CA THR A 245 12.47 1.23 41.19
C THR A 245 13.32 0.08 41.71
N THR A 246 14.55 0.39 42.11
CA THR A 246 15.34 -0.47 42.98
C THR A 246 14.68 -0.51 44.36
N SER A 247 13.81 -1.49 44.62
CA SER A 247 13.65 -2.15 45.93
C SER A 247 12.38 -2.98 46.03
N GLY A 248 12.52 -4.12 46.72
CA GLY A 248 11.53 -4.57 47.69
C GLY A 248 10.54 -5.61 47.18
N ASN A 249 10.75 -6.85 47.63
CA ASN A 249 9.74 -7.90 47.67
C ASN A 249 8.39 -7.35 48.13
N SER A 250 7.45 -7.21 47.20
CA SER A 250 6.03 -7.22 47.50
C SER A 250 5.32 -7.97 46.39
N SER A 251 4.68 -9.05 46.79
CA SER A 251 3.92 -9.97 45.96
C SER A 251 2.61 -9.31 45.54
N ASP A 252 2.66 -8.47 44.51
CA ASP A 252 1.47 -8.10 43.76
C ASP A 252 1.39 -8.93 42.48
N SER A 253 0.22 -9.53 42.29
CA SER A 253 -0.08 -10.50 41.25
C SER A 253 -0.02 -9.86 39.86
N SER A 254 1.17 -9.76 39.31
CA SER A 254 1.40 -9.41 37.91
C SER A 254 0.90 -10.54 37.02
N PHE A 255 -0.22 -10.28 36.33
CA PHE A 255 -0.71 -11.16 35.29
C PHE A 255 0.36 -11.26 34.18
N PRO A 256 0.90 -12.45 33.87
CA PRO A 256 2.02 -12.58 32.95
C PRO A 256 1.52 -12.44 31.50
N TRP A 257 1.40 -11.20 31.05
CA TRP A 257 0.94 -10.79 29.70
C TRP A 257 1.73 -11.42 28.55
N TRP A 258 2.96 -11.90 28.81
CA TRP A 258 3.74 -12.70 27.87
C TRP A 258 3.08 -14.04 27.53
N LYS A 259 2.16 -14.55 28.35
CA LYS A 259 1.33 -15.73 28.04
C LYS A 259 0.23 -15.40 27.02
N THR A 260 -0.27 -14.17 26.99
CA THR A 260 -1.27 -13.71 26.01
C THR A 260 -0.63 -13.50 24.65
N ILE A 261 0.56 -12.89 24.61
CA ILE A 261 1.37 -12.77 23.38
C ILE A 261 1.87 -14.14 22.92
N GLY A 262 2.27 -14.99 23.87
CA GLY A 262 2.60 -16.39 23.62
C GLY A 262 1.43 -17.17 23.01
N LEU A 263 0.19 -16.94 23.47
CA LEU A 263 -1.03 -17.55 22.92
C LEU A 263 -1.39 -17.04 21.53
N VAL A 264 -1.17 -15.76 21.22
CA VAL A 264 -1.35 -15.21 19.86
C VAL A 264 -0.30 -15.75 18.90
N VAL A 265 0.96 -15.86 19.34
CA VAL A 265 2.06 -16.47 18.56
C VAL A 265 1.90 -17.99 18.43
N LEU A 266 1.39 -18.67 19.45
CA LEU A 266 1.07 -20.10 19.40
C LEU A 266 -0.15 -20.34 18.50
N GLY A 267 -1.15 -19.47 18.53
CA GLY A 267 -2.28 -19.47 17.59
C GLY A 267 -1.80 -19.33 16.16
N LEU A 268 -0.93 -18.35 15.87
CA LEU A 268 -0.33 -18.17 14.55
C LEU A 268 0.60 -19.33 14.14
N ARG A 269 1.37 -19.94 15.06
CA ARG A 269 2.21 -21.12 14.80
C ARG A 269 1.42 -22.42 14.63
N VAL A 270 0.32 -22.60 15.33
CA VAL A 270 -0.59 -23.75 15.18
C VAL A 270 -1.35 -23.63 13.86
N ILE A 271 -1.77 -22.42 13.47
CA ILE A 271 -2.30 -22.14 12.14
C ILE A 271 -1.23 -22.49 11.08
N PHE A 272 0.02 -22.04 11.24
CA PHE A 272 1.12 -22.39 10.32
C PHE A 272 1.49 -23.88 10.29
N ALA A 273 1.41 -24.59 11.40
CA ALA A 273 1.75 -26.02 11.51
C ALA A 273 0.64 -26.94 10.98
N LEU A 274 -0.62 -26.55 11.14
CA LEU A 274 -1.77 -27.24 10.56
C LEU A 274 -1.82 -27.10 9.04
N PHE A 275 -1.22 -26.05 8.46
CA PHE A 275 -0.99 -25.93 7.03
C PHE A 275 0.26 -26.67 6.50
N ARG A 276 1.07 -27.28 7.38
CA ARG A 276 2.33 -27.97 6.99
C ARG A 276 2.30 -29.49 7.12
N THR A 277 1.18 -30.11 7.46
CA THR A 277 1.09 -31.56 7.68
C THR A 277 0.04 -32.24 6.80
N SER A 278 0.40 -32.47 5.55
CA SER A 278 -0.08 -33.64 4.79
C SER A 278 0.78 -33.86 3.56
N ASN A 279 1.79 -34.73 3.72
CA ASN A 279 2.19 -35.82 2.81
C ASN A 279 3.70 -36.07 2.89
N THR A 280 4.05 -37.16 3.56
CA THR A 280 5.23 -37.97 3.19
C THR A 280 4.70 -39.26 2.56
N PRO A 281 5.35 -39.76 1.50
CA PRO A 281 6.07 -41.01 1.72
C PRO A 281 7.53 -40.95 1.22
N SER A 282 8.27 -41.90 1.80
CA SER A 282 9.68 -42.23 1.66
C SER A 282 10.20 -42.52 0.26
N THR A 283 11.46 -42.18 -0.02
CA THR A 283 12.50 -43.12 -0.52
C THR A 283 13.91 -42.55 -0.30
N ASN A 284 14.82 -43.42 0.16
CA ASN A 284 16.27 -43.22 0.17
C ASN A 284 16.82 -43.01 -1.25
N TYR A 285 17.75 -42.09 -1.43
CA TYR A 285 19.00 -42.30 -2.18
C TYR A 285 20.03 -41.20 -1.84
N ASP A 286 21.28 -41.63 -1.82
CA ASP A 286 22.50 -40.89 -1.49
C ASP A 286 22.95 -39.96 -2.63
N SER A 287 23.94 -39.11 -2.33
CA SER A 287 24.84 -38.35 -3.23
C SER A 287 24.43 -36.96 -3.77
N THR A 288 25.18 -35.96 -3.28
CA THR A 288 25.72 -34.74 -3.92
C THR A 288 25.12 -34.25 -5.25
N THR A 289 24.71 -32.97 -5.33
CA THR A 289 25.29 -31.88 -6.18
C THR A 289 24.52 -30.56 -5.92
N PHE A 290 25.21 -29.43 -5.99
CA PHE A 290 24.69 -28.05 -5.96
C PHE A 290 23.55 -27.81 -6.97
N GLU A 291 22.51 -27.08 -6.57
CA GLU A 291 21.82 -26.13 -7.47
C GLU A 291 21.06 -25.05 -6.70
N ASN A 292 21.19 -23.82 -7.21
CA ASN A 292 20.64 -22.58 -6.69
C ASN A 292 19.11 -22.62 -6.60
N THR A 293 18.55 -22.08 -5.52
CA THR A 293 17.14 -21.68 -5.48
C THR A 293 17.08 -20.23 -4.99
N GLU A 294 16.93 -19.31 -5.94
CA GLU A 294 16.51 -17.94 -5.71
C GLU A 294 15.10 -17.96 -5.10
N ASN A 295 14.96 -17.40 -3.90
CA ASN A 295 13.66 -17.23 -3.25
C ASN A 295 13.01 -15.94 -3.79
N PHE A 296 11.94 -16.12 -4.56
CA PHE A 296 11.11 -15.04 -5.09
C PHE A 296 10.28 -14.33 -4.00
N LYS A 297 10.25 -13.01 -4.11
CA LYS A 297 9.51 -12.06 -3.28
C LYS A 297 8.00 -12.13 -3.55
N GLN A 298 7.21 -12.13 -2.48
CA GLN A 298 5.75 -11.95 -2.52
C GLN A 298 5.46 -10.48 -2.87
N GLN A 299 4.64 -10.25 -3.89
CA GLN A 299 4.36 -8.96 -4.52
C GLN A 299 3.23 -8.20 -3.79
N ASP A 300 3.47 -6.91 -3.54
CA ASP A 300 2.65 -5.81 -2.98
C ASP A 300 1.13 -6.04 -2.80
N SER A 301 0.61 -5.81 -1.58
CA SER A 301 -0.81 -5.93 -1.20
C SER A 301 -1.67 -4.69 -1.48
N ASN A 302 -1.18 -3.68 -2.21
CA ASN A 302 -1.94 -2.47 -2.54
C ASN A 302 -2.47 -2.49 -3.98
N ILE A 303 -3.31 -3.47 -4.27
CA ILE A 303 -3.94 -3.61 -5.58
C ILE A 303 -5.31 -2.90 -5.58
N ASP A 304 -5.42 -1.81 -6.35
CA ASP A 304 -6.66 -1.08 -6.59
C ASP A 304 -7.79 -2.02 -7.07
N LYS A 305 -8.98 -1.91 -6.46
CA LYS A 305 -10.20 -2.64 -6.87
C LYS A 305 -10.51 -2.45 -8.35
N ILE A 306 -10.29 -1.25 -8.90
CA ILE A 306 -10.48 -0.97 -10.33
C ILE A 306 -9.50 -1.78 -11.16
N TYR A 307 -8.24 -1.87 -10.72
CA TYR A 307 -7.21 -2.66 -11.39
C TYR A 307 -7.54 -4.16 -11.34
N PHE A 308 -8.09 -4.66 -10.22
CA PHE A 308 -8.55 -6.05 -10.10
C PHE A 308 -9.74 -6.36 -11.00
N LEU A 309 -10.72 -5.47 -11.05
CA LEU A 309 -11.84 -5.62 -11.96
C LEU A 309 -11.37 -5.61 -13.43
N ASN A 310 -10.43 -4.73 -13.78
CA ASN A 310 -9.82 -4.73 -15.12
C ASN A 310 -9.12 -6.06 -15.43
N TYR A 311 -8.38 -6.63 -14.48
CA TYR A 311 -7.75 -7.94 -14.63
C TYR A 311 -8.74 -9.08 -14.93
N LEU A 312 -9.92 -9.05 -14.29
CA LEU A 312 -10.97 -10.07 -14.49
C LEU A 312 -11.66 -9.98 -15.86
N VAL A 313 -11.65 -8.80 -16.49
CA VAL A 313 -12.50 -8.51 -17.67
C VAL A 313 -11.71 -8.23 -18.95
N GLN A 314 -10.48 -7.72 -18.85
CA GLN A 314 -9.65 -7.36 -20.01
C GLN A 314 -8.81 -8.54 -20.50
N TYR A 315 -9.40 -9.74 -20.50
CA TYR A 315 -8.75 -10.93 -21.02
C TYR A 315 -8.78 -10.96 -22.54
N LYS A 316 -7.60 -11.01 -23.15
CA LYS A 316 -7.39 -11.29 -24.57
C LYS A 316 -6.63 -12.61 -24.71
N PRO A 317 -7.26 -13.68 -25.24
CA PRO A 317 -6.60 -14.98 -25.43
C PRO A 317 -5.25 -14.89 -26.15
N GLU A 318 -5.16 -13.97 -27.10
CA GLU A 318 -3.96 -13.70 -27.90
C GLU A 318 -2.76 -13.14 -27.10
N ASP A 319 -2.99 -12.55 -25.92
CA ASP A 319 -1.94 -11.91 -25.12
C ASP A 319 -1.23 -12.88 -24.16
N VAL A 320 -1.71 -14.12 -24.04
CA VAL A 320 -1.18 -15.12 -23.09
C VAL A 320 -0.09 -15.98 -23.73
N LYS A 321 1.13 -15.91 -23.19
CA LYS A 321 2.32 -16.60 -23.72
C LYS A 321 2.61 -17.98 -23.12
N VAL A 322 1.85 -18.42 -22.11
CA VAL A 322 2.12 -19.66 -21.35
C VAL A 322 0.93 -20.62 -21.41
N ASN A 323 1.23 -21.93 -21.40
CA ASN A 323 0.25 -23.01 -21.39
C ASN A 323 -0.73 -22.93 -20.21
N PHE A 324 -2.01 -23.08 -20.53
CA PHE A 324 -3.12 -23.14 -19.59
C PHE A 324 -2.99 -24.34 -18.65
N ALA A 325 -2.99 -24.08 -17.34
CA ALA A 325 -3.40 -25.10 -16.39
C ALA A 325 -4.89 -24.89 -16.10
N LYS A 326 -5.73 -25.87 -16.45
CA LYS A 326 -7.13 -25.86 -16.02
C LYS A 326 -7.15 -25.88 -14.50
N ALA A 327 -7.89 -24.97 -13.89
CA ALA A 327 -7.97 -24.89 -12.44
C ALA A 327 -8.59 -26.19 -11.88
N THR A 328 -7.94 -26.81 -10.89
CA THR A 328 -8.54 -27.84 -10.04
C THR A 328 -8.95 -27.19 -8.73
N ILE A 329 -10.00 -26.36 -8.79
CA ILE A 329 -10.58 -25.71 -7.61
C ILE A 329 -11.91 -26.38 -7.28
N SER A 330 -12.09 -26.76 -6.01
CA SER A 330 -13.32 -27.40 -5.54
C SER A 330 -14.40 -26.37 -5.20
N ASN A 331 -15.66 -26.79 -5.18
CA ASN A 331 -16.77 -25.93 -4.76
C ASN A 331 -16.58 -25.45 -3.31
N GLY A 332 -16.61 -24.15 -3.08
CA GLY A 332 -16.38 -23.48 -1.80
C GLY A 332 -14.93 -23.06 -1.54
N GLU A 333 -13.98 -23.45 -2.40
CA GLU A 333 -12.58 -23.02 -2.25
C GLU A 333 -12.38 -21.56 -2.70
N VAL A 334 -11.25 -20.98 -2.27
CA VAL A 334 -10.89 -19.58 -2.50
C VAL A 334 -10.12 -19.46 -3.82
N PRO A 335 -10.68 -18.82 -4.86
CA PRO A 335 -9.98 -18.63 -6.14
C PRO A 335 -8.98 -17.47 -6.13
N PHE A 336 -9.07 -16.55 -5.17
CA PHE A 336 -8.25 -15.34 -5.10
C PHE A 336 -7.60 -15.19 -3.72
N TYR A 337 -6.34 -15.61 -3.59
CA TYR A 337 -5.66 -15.58 -2.28
C TYR A 337 -5.03 -14.23 -1.97
N GLY A 338 -4.61 -13.47 -2.99
CA GLY A 338 -3.96 -12.18 -2.82
C GLY A 338 -4.89 -11.09 -2.29
N LEU A 339 -6.07 -10.93 -2.92
CA LEU A 339 -6.99 -9.83 -2.61
C LEU A 339 -8.24 -10.27 -1.81
N TYR A 340 -8.69 -11.51 -1.97
CA TYR A 340 -9.93 -12.02 -1.36
C TYR A 340 -9.69 -13.34 -0.61
N GLY A 341 -8.64 -13.36 0.20
CA GLY A 341 -8.15 -14.55 0.91
C GLY A 341 -8.75 -14.80 2.29
N GLY A 342 -9.65 -13.95 2.78
CA GLY A 342 -10.20 -14.05 4.13
C GLY A 342 -11.02 -15.33 4.34
N ALA A 343 -10.85 -15.96 5.51
CA ALA A 343 -11.65 -17.11 5.91
C ALA A 343 -13.07 -16.68 6.28
N SER A 344 -14.07 -17.39 5.78
CA SER A 344 -15.44 -17.23 6.29
C SER A 344 -15.50 -17.71 7.74
N ALA A 345 -15.92 -16.84 8.66
CA ALA A 345 -16.04 -17.17 10.07
C ALA A 345 -16.94 -18.41 10.27
N ASP A 346 -16.37 -19.47 10.84
CA ASP A 346 -17.09 -20.70 11.13
C ASP A 346 -17.93 -20.52 12.41
N GLY A 347 -19.25 -20.58 12.25
CA GLY A 347 -20.20 -20.49 13.36
C GLY A 347 -21.20 -19.35 13.21
N GLY A 348 -22.48 -19.71 13.16
CA GLY A 348 -23.60 -18.77 13.05
C GLY A 348 -24.66 -19.25 12.07
N GLU A 349 -25.71 -18.43 11.90
CA GLU A 349 -26.68 -18.61 10.84
C GLU A 349 -25.97 -18.53 9.48
N LYS A 350 -26.33 -19.41 8.54
CA LYS A 350 -25.73 -19.48 7.21
C LYS A 350 -26.76 -19.13 6.14
N ILE A 351 -26.32 -18.44 5.10
CA ILE A 351 -27.09 -18.19 3.89
C ILE A 351 -26.63 -19.18 2.82
N LYS A 352 -27.58 -19.85 2.16
CA LYS A 352 -27.29 -20.75 1.04
C LYS A 352 -27.33 -19.98 -0.26
N ILE A 353 -26.27 -20.08 -1.05
CA ILE A 353 -26.22 -19.57 -2.42
C ILE A 353 -26.21 -20.77 -3.36
N ARG A 354 -27.29 -20.94 -4.11
CA ARG A 354 -27.47 -22.02 -5.10
C ARG A 354 -27.22 -21.47 -6.49
N ASN A 355 -26.16 -21.93 -7.15
CA ASN A 355 -25.84 -21.59 -8.53
C ASN A 355 -26.47 -22.62 -9.48
N ASN A 356 -27.74 -22.41 -9.88
CA ASN A 356 -28.41 -23.23 -10.90
C ASN A 356 -28.19 -22.67 -12.32
N SER A 357 -27.17 -21.84 -12.52
CA SER A 357 -26.82 -21.33 -13.84
C SER A 357 -25.93 -22.34 -14.57
N LYS A 358 -25.83 -22.20 -15.90
CA LYS A 358 -24.89 -22.99 -16.72
C LYS A 358 -23.43 -22.54 -16.58
N TYR A 359 -23.17 -21.48 -15.81
CA TYR A 359 -21.86 -20.88 -15.59
C TYR A 359 -21.34 -21.21 -14.20
N ASP A 360 -20.02 -21.27 -14.06
CA ASP A 360 -19.40 -21.24 -12.75
C ASP A 360 -19.44 -19.80 -12.21
N LEU A 361 -19.37 -19.67 -10.88
CA LEU A 361 -19.46 -18.40 -10.17
C LEU A 361 -18.26 -18.26 -9.24
N ILE A 362 -17.66 -17.07 -9.22
CA ILE A 362 -16.87 -16.61 -8.09
C ILE A 362 -17.66 -15.53 -7.35
N LEU A 363 -18.00 -15.82 -6.11
CA LEU A 363 -18.62 -14.87 -5.20
C LEU A 363 -17.52 -14.01 -4.58
N LEU A 364 -17.52 -12.71 -4.87
CA LEU A 364 -16.63 -11.74 -4.24
C LEU A 364 -17.37 -11.09 -3.08
N VAL A 365 -16.77 -11.15 -1.89
CA VAL A 365 -17.33 -10.59 -0.66
C VAL A 365 -16.45 -9.43 -0.22
N SER A 366 -17.06 -8.26 -0.07
CA SER A 366 -16.47 -7.10 0.60
C SER A 366 -17.12 -6.88 1.95
N GLU A 367 -16.38 -6.37 2.92
CA GLU A 367 -16.85 -6.13 4.27
C GLU A 367 -16.58 -4.66 4.66
N GLU A 368 -17.51 -4.03 5.37
CA GLU A 368 -17.42 -2.61 5.73
C GLU A 368 -16.61 -2.39 7.02
N ALA A 369 -15.32 -2.11 6.87
CA ALA A 369 -14.49 -1.68 7.99
C ALA A 369 -14.33 -0.15 7.94
N ASN A 370 -14.59 0.54 9.05
CA ASN A 370 -14.34 1.98 9.19
C ASN A 370 -15.01 2.85 8.09
N GLY A 371 -16.24 2.50 7.71
CA GLY A 371 -17.01 3.21 6.69
C GLY A 371 -16.54 2.99 5.24
N LYS A 372 -15.65 2.03 5.00
CA LYS A 372 -15.17 1.64 3.67
C LYS A 372 -15.36 0.14 3.44
N PHE A 373 -15.87 -0.23 2.27
CA PHE A 373 -15.97 -1.64 1.87
C PHE A 373 -14.64 -2.11 1.28
N THR A 374 -13.97 -3.02 1.96
CA THR A 374 -12.70 -3.63 1.51
C THR A 374 -12.94 -5.08 1.06
N PRO A 375 -12.13 -5.60 0.11
CA PRO A 375 -12.11 -7.03 -0.22
C PRO A 375 -11.93 -7.88 1.04
N PHE A 376 -12.79 -8.90 1.21
CA PHE A 376 -12.77 -9.77 2.38
C PHE A 376 -12.50 -11.22 1.99
N SER A 377 -13.39 -11.84 1.20
CA SER A 377 -13.27 -13.25 0.83
C SER A 377 -13.81 -13.53 -0.56
N SER A 378 -13.34 -14.63 -1.16
CA SER A 378 -13.87 -15.12 -2.42
C SER A 378 -14.20 -16.60 -2.30
N GLN A 379 -15.27 -17.02 -2.97
CA GLN A 379 -15.67 -18.43 -3.00
C GLN A 379 -16.04 -18.86 -4.41
N TYR A 380 -15.44 -19.95 -4.86
CA TYR A 380 -15.76 -20.57 -6.12
C TYR A 380 -16.99 -21.50 -5.98
N VAL A 381 -17.95 -21.37 -6.89
CA VAL A 381 -19.21 -22.11 -6.89
C VAL A 381 -19.42 -22.71 -8.27
N ASN A 382 -19.36 -24.04 -8.34
CA ASN A 382 -19.60 -24.76 -9.58
C ASN A 382 -21.02 -24.52 -10.11
N SER A 383 -21.19 -24.64 -11.41
CA SER A 383 -22.52 -24.78 -12.02
C SER A 383 -23.30 -25.94 -11.37
N ASN A 384 -24.57 -25.68 -11.05
CA ASN A 384 -25.48 -26.57 -10.33
C ASN A 384 -25.02 -26.97 -8.92
N ALA A 385 -24.16 -26.17 -8.28
CA ALA A 385 -23.71 -26.38 -6.91
C ALA A 385 -24.32 -25.38 -5.93
N THR A 386 -24.12 -25.66 -4.65
CA THR A 386 -24.54 -24.79 -3.54
C THR A 386 -23.35 -24.57 -2.61
N ILE A 387 -23.22 -23.35 -2.13
CA ILE A 387 -22.32 -23.00 -1.02
C ILE A 387 -23.12 -22.43 0.14
N GLU A 388 -22.55 -22.50 1.34
CA GLU A 388 -23.09 -21.85 2.52
C GLU A 388 -22.11 -20.77 2.97
N ILE A 389 -22.59 -19.53 3.10
CA ILE A 389 -21.81 -18.41 3.60
C ILE A 389 -22.29 -18.04 5.00
N SER A 390 -21.37 -17.66 5.88
CA SER A 390 -21.74 -17.20 7.21
C SER A 390 -22.47 -15.85 7.13
N LYS A 391 -23.65 -15.78 7.76
CA LYS A 391 -24.40 -14.53 7.96
C LYS A 391 -23.80 -13.71 9.11
N LYS A 392 -23.09 -14.37 10.02
CA LYS A 392 -22.48 -13.73 11.18
C LYS A 392 -21.24 -12.97 10.73
N SER A 393 -21.37 -11.66 10.68
CA SER A 393 -20.30 -10.71 10.43
C SER A 393 -20.42 -9.57 11.42
N LEU A 394 -19.29 -9.07 11.91
CA LEU A 394 -19.29 -7.86 12.74
C LEU A 394 -19.63 -6.63 11.91
N TYR A 395 -19.42 -6.70 10.59
CA TYR A 395 -19.61 -5.60 9.68
C TYR A 395 -20.55 -5.94 8.51
N PRO A 396 -21.25 -4.95 7.94
CA PRO A 396 -22.02 -5.13 6.73
C PRO A 396 -21.20 -5.74 5.58
N ARG A 397 -21.80 -6.68 4.84
CA ARG A 397 -21.18 -7.32 3.67
C ARG A 397 -21.86 -6.93 2.37
N ARG A 398 -21.04 -6.76 1.34
CA ARG A 398 -21.47 -6.61 -0.06
C ARG A 398 -20.95 -7.77 -0.89
N TYR A 399 -21.78 -8.18 -1.84
CA TYR A 399 -21.54 -9.33 -2.69
C TYR A 399 -21.50 -8.87 -4.15
N ALA A 400 -20.45 -9.23 -4.87
CA ALA A 400 -20.37 -9.11 -6.32
C ALA A 400 -20.25 -10.51 -6.95
N PHE A 401 -20.82 -10.68 -8.13
CA PHE A 401 -20.94 -11.98 -8.78
C PHE A 401 -20.13 -12.01 -10.08
N TYR A 402 -19.07 -12.82 -10.11
CA TYR A 402 -18.23 -13.02 -11.29
C TYR A 402 -18.57 -14.36 -11.94
N PHE A 403 -19.25 -14.36 -13.08
CA PHE A 403 -19.63 -15.59 -13.79
C PHE A 403 -18.73 -15.84 -14.99
N GLY A 404 -18.47 -17.11 -15.29
CA GLY A 404 -17.81 -17.48 -16.54
C GLY A 404 -17.68 -18.97 -16.77
N GLU A 405 -16.97 -19.31 -17.84
CA GLU A 405 -16.59 -20.67 -18.23
C GLU A 405 -15.06 -20.77 -18.26
N ASN A 406 -14.56 -22.01 -18.10
CA ASN A 406 -13.14 -22.35 -18.24
C ASN A 406 -12.22 -21.53 -17.31
N LEU A 407 -12.41 -21.69 -16.01
CA LEU A 407 -11.53 -21.09 -15.01
C LEU A 407 -10.09 -21.62 -15.19
N ALA A 408 -9.13 -20.71 -15.35
CA ALA A 408 -7.73 -21.05 -15.54
C ALA A 408 -6.81 -20.02 -14.88
N SER A 409 -5.58 -20.43 -14.59
CA SER A 409 -4.48 -19.52 -14.31
C SER A 409 -3.75 -19.26 -15.63
N PHE A 410 -3.54 -17.99 -15.97
CA PHE A 410 -2.84 -17.62 -17.20
C PHE A 410 -1.36 -17.43 -16.84
N GLY A 411 -0.46 -17.37 -17.81
CA GLY A 411 0.93 -17.06 -17.53
C GLY A 411 1.39 -16.01 -18.52
N SER A 412 1.67 -14.82 -18.00
CA SER A 412 2.37 -13.72 -18.67
C SER A 412 2.30 -12.51 -17.75
N GLY A 413 3.44 -11.90 -17.43
CA GLY A 413 3.71 -10.49 -17.06
C GLY A 413 2.79 -9.68 -16.12
N ASP A 414 1.61 -10.19 -15.76
CA ASP A 414 0.58 -9.53 -14.97
C ASP A 414 0.91 -9.69 -13.48
N PRO A 415 0.64 -8.66 -12.66
CA PRO A 415 1.07 -8.61 -11.27
C PRO A 415 0.26 -9.50 -10.32
N TYR A 416 -0.79 -10.20 -10.78
CA TYR A 416 -1.59 -11.10 -9.93
C TYR A 416 -0.95 -12.48 -9.84
N THR A 417 0.18 -12.52 -9.15
CA THR A 417 0.86 -13.77 -8.80
C THR A 417 0.50 -14.17 -7.36
N ARG A 418 -0.12 -15.34 -7.21
CA ARG A 418 -0.12 -16.11 -5.97
C ARG A 418 1.32 -16.47 -5.61
N GLY A 419 1.62 -16.57 -4.31
CA GLY A 419 2.88 -17.10 -3.82
C GLY A 419 3.27 -18.39 -4.57
N GLU A 420 4.56 -18.55 -4.87
CA GLU A 420 5.15 -19.53 -5.83
C GLU A 420 5.05 -19.16 -7.32
N GLY A 421 4.70 -17.91 -7.68
CA GLY A 421 4.69 -17.45 -9.08
C GLY A 421 3.52 -18.00 -9.91
N LYS A 422 2.51 -18.57 -9.26
CA LYS A 422 1.26 -19.05 -9.90
C LYS A 422 0.33 -17.86 -10.10
N GLN A 423 -0.25 -17.65 -11.27
CA GLN A 423 -1.22 -16.56 -11.41
C GLN A 423 -2.56 -16.88 -10.73
N GLU A 424 -3.26 -15.85 -10.28
CA GLU A 424 -4.64 -15.96 -9.82
C GLU A 424 -5.57 -16.44 -10.95
N TYR A 425 -6.74 -16.96 -10.57
CA TYR A 425 -7.66 -17.57 -11.54
C TYR A 425 -8.60 -16.53 -12.18
N ARG A 426 -8.83 -16.61 -13.49
CA ARG A 426 -9.93 -15.86 -14.14
C ARG A 426 -10.65 -16.74 -15.16
N PHE A 427 -11.86 -16.35 -15.54
CA PHE A 427 -12.60 -17.06 -16.58
C PHE A 427 -12.12 -16.61 -17.96
N SER A 428 -11.88 -17.57 -18.86
CA SER A 428 -11.50 -17.23 -20.24
C SER A 428 -12.69 -16.82 -21.10
N LYS A 429 -13.91 -17.10 -20.63
CA LYS A 429 -15.15 -16.72 -21.32
C LYS A 429 -16.19 -16.22 -20.34
N LEU A 430 -16.66 -15.00 -20.54
CA LEU A 430 -17.69 -14.35 -19.73
C LEU A 430 -19.05 -14.40 -20.45
N PRO A 431 -20.17 -14.50 -19.72
CA PRO A 431 -21.49 -14.32 -20.30
C PRO A 431 -21.68 -12.87 -20.76
N GLU A 432 -22.56 -12.64 -21.74
CA GLU A 432 -22.80 -11.32 -22.35
C GLU A 432 -23.13 -10.22 -21.31
N ASN A 433 -23.82 -10.58 -20.23
CA ASN A 433 -24.17 -9.70 -19.10
C ASN A 433 -23.33 -9.94 -17.83
N GLY A 434 -22.28 -10.75 -17.89
CA GLY A 434 -21.43 -11.06 -16.74
C GLY A 434 -20.66 -9.85 -16.23
N LEU A 435 -20.18 -9.00 -17.15
CA LEU A 435 -19.46 -7.77 -16.81
C LEU A 435 -20.33 -6.83 -15.97
N GLU A 436 -21.57 -6.61 -16.39
CA GLU A 436 -22.48 -5.71 -15.70
C GLU A 436 -22.80 -6.20 -14.28
N LEU A 437 -22.89 -7.51 -14.07
CA LEU A 437 -23.10 -8.11 -12.75
C LEU A 437 -21.88 -8.00 -11.84
N LEU A 438 -20.67 -8.07 -12.42
CA LEU A 438 -19.42 -7.94 -11.68
C LEU A 438 -19.27 -6.54 -11.05
N TYR A 439 -19.74 -5.49 -11.74
CA TYR A 439 -19.70 -4.11 -11.24
C TYR A 439 -20.82 -3.78 -10.25
N ARG A 440 -21.79 -4.67 -10.05
CA ARG A 440 -22.91 -4.47 -9.12
C ARG A 440 -22.62 -5.12 -7.79
N GLU A 441 -22.92 -4.38 -6.74
CA GLU A 441 -22.83 -4.86 -5.37
C GLU A 441 -24.22 -5.10 -4.81
N PHE A 442 -24.38 -6.22 -4.12
CA PHE A 442 -25.63 -6.64 -3.53
C PHE A 442 -25.47 -6.84 -2.04
N THR A 443 -26.55 -6.62 -1.29
CA THR A 443 -26.69 -7.11 0.08
C THR A 443 -27.62 -8.31 0.08
N LEU A 444 -27.29 -9.35 0.84
CA LEU A 444 -28.11 -10.54 1.03
C LEU A 444 -28.42 -10.74 2.51
N LYS A 445 -29.68 -11.05 2.84
CA LYS A 445 -30.08 -11.42 4.21
C LYS A 445 -30.60 -12.86 4.33
N HIS A 446 -31.01 -13.46 3.22
CA HIS A 446 -31.57 -14.81 3.11
C HIS A 446 -30.96 -15.56 1.93
N ASP A 447 -31.31 -16.84 1.82
CA ASP A 447 -30.93 -17.72 0.72
C ASP A 447 -31.14 -17.07 -0.66
N LEU A 448 -30.23 -17.40 -1.57
CA LEU A 448 -30.24 -16.91 -2.93
C LEU A 448 -30.17 -18.09 -3.90
N VAL A 449 -31.09 -18.12 -4.86
CA VAL A 449 -31.04 -19.01 -6.00
C VAL A 449 -30.74 -18.21 -7.26
N ILE A 450 -29.64 -18.53 -7.91
CA ILE A 450 -29.21 -17.95 -9.18
C ILE A 450 -29.53 -18.94 -10.28
N SER A 451 -30.15 -18.48 -11.37
CA SER A 451 -30.43 -19.31 -12.55
C SER A 451 -30.21 -18.52 -13.83
N ASN A 452 -30.20 -19.20 -14.98
CA ASN A 452 -30.08 -18.56 -16.28
C ASN A 452 -31.35 -18.81 -17.11
N LYS A 453 -32.01 -17.75 -17.61
CA LYS A 453 -33.21 -17.84 -18.47
C LYS A 453 -33.04 -16.93 -19.67
N LYS A 454 -33.04 -17.51 -20.88
CA LYS A 454 -32.83 -16.75 -22.14
C LYS A 454 -31.58 -15.84 -22.05
N GLU A 455 -30.47 -16.41 -21.58
CA GLU A 455 -29.17 -15.74 -21.42
C GLU A 455 -29.12 -14.62 -20.37
N LYS A 456 -30.21 -14.40 -19.62
CA LYS A 456 -30.24 -13.49 -18.47
C LYS A 456 -30.09 -14.24 -17.16
N PHE A 457 -29.31 -13.69 -16.24
CA PHE A 457 -29.28 -14.18 -14.86
C PHE A 457 -30.54 -13.75 -14.13
N VAL A 458 -31.11 -14.69 -13.38
CA VAL A 458 -32.28 -14.48 -12.53
C VAL A 458 -31.88 -14.81 -11.10
N PHE A 459 -31.94 -13.79 -10.25
CA PHE A 459 -31.68 -13.88 -8.81
C PHE A 459 -33.02 -14.00 -8.10
N LYS A 460 -33.24 -15.10 -7.36
CA LYS A 460 -34.43 -15.31 -6.53
C LYS A 460 -34.03 -15.31 -5.07
N SER A 461 -34.43 -14.28 -4.33
CA SER A 461 -34.25 -14.15 -2.90
C SER A 461 -35.21 -13.07 -2.39
N ASP A 462 -35.81 -13.27 -1.22
CA ASP A 462 -36.76 -12.34 -0.61
C ASP A 462 -36.06 -11.12 0.04
N SER A 463 -34.73 -11.00 -0.15
CA SER A 463 -33.92 -9.97 0.51
C SER A 463 -32.66 -9.54 -0.24
N ILE A 464 -32.58 -9.84 -1.54
CA ILE A 464 -31.49 -9.31 -2.36
C ILE A 464 -31.80 -7.87 -2.75
N SER A 465 -30.88 -6.95 -2.46
CA SER A 465 -30.95 -5.56 -2.91
C SER A 465 -29.63 -5.11 -3.50
N CYS A 466 -29.69 -4.45 -4.65
CA CYS A 466 -28.54 -3.80 -5.29
C CYS A 466 -28.24 -2.49 -4.55
N VAL A 467 -26.98 -2.27 -4.17
CA VAL A 467 -26.55 -1.10 -3.37
C VAL A 467 -25.51 -0.22 -4.06
N SER A 468 -25.06 -0.59 -5.27
CA SER A 468 -24.14 0.22 -6.06
C SER A 468 -24.89 1.34 -6.81
N ASP A 469 -24.61 2.60 -6.47
CA ASP A 469 -25.29 3.81 -6.98
C ASP A 469 -24.68 4.44 -8.26
N GLN A 470 -23.75 3.79 -8.98
CA GLN A 470 -23.03 4.47 -10.07
C GLN A 470 -23.02 3.68 -11.37
N ASN A 471 -23.98 4.01 -12.25
CA ASN A 471 -23.78 4.42 -13.66
C ASN A 471 -25.14 4.32 -14.42
N PRO A 472 -25.80 5.45 -14.77
CA PRO A 472 -27.13 5.45 -15.40
C PRO A 472 -27.20 4.79 -16.78
N ALA A 473 -26.07 4.41 -17.39
CA ALA A 473 -26.02 3.74 -18.70
C ALA A 473 -26.57 2.29 -18.70
N PHE A 474 -26.89 1.70 -17.54
CA PHE A 474 -27.11 0.25 -17.42
C PHE A 474 -28.43 -0.16 -16.74
N VAL A 475 -29.41 0.73 -16.59
CA VAL A 475 -30.63 0.49 -15.78
C VAL A 475 -31.62 -0.54 -16.37
N ASN A 476 -31.52 -0.90 -17.66
CA ASN A 476 -32.62 -1.60 -18.38
C ASN A 476 -32.44 -3.11 -18.70
N LYS A 477 -31.49 -3.85 -18.10
CA LYS A 477 -31.19 -5.24 -18.54
C LYS A 477 -31.61 -6.41 -17.62
N PHE A 478 -32.06 -6.17 -16.39
CA PHE A 478 -32.41 -7.23 -15.42
C PHE A 478 -33.92 -7.43 -15.21
N VAL A 479 -34.34 -8.67 -14.99
CA VAL A 479 -35.72 -9.04 -14.63
C VAL A 479 -35.73 -9.53 -13.19
N PHE A 480 -36.12 -8.65 -12.27
CA PHE A 480 -36.57 -9.06 -10.95
C PHE A 480 -38.01 -9.59 -11.11
N PRO A 481 -38.36 -10.76 -10.56
CA PRO A 481 -39.74 -11.23 -10.57
C PRO A 481 -40.65 -10.16 -9.96
N ALA A 482 -41.73 -9.79 -10.64
CA ALA A 482 -42.51 -8.59 -10.38
C ALA A 482 -43.34 -8.62 -9.07
N ASP A 483 -43.26 -9.69 -8.28
CA ASP A 483 -44.17 -9.93 -7.16
C ASP A 483 -43.48 -9.97 -5.80
N GLU A 484 -42.54 -9.06 -5.54
CA GLU A 484 -42.24 -8.62 -4.16
C GLU A 484 -41.44 -7.31 -4.15
N LYS A 485 -42.16 -6.22 -3.90
CA LYS A 485 -41.73 -4.86 -3.51
C LYS A 485 -40.21 -4.57 -3.53
N VAL A 486 -39.64 -4.41 -4.72
CA VAL A 486 -38.43 -3.58 -4.90
C VAL A 486 -38.90 -2.27 -5.52
N LYS A 487 -39.06 -1.24 -4.69
CA LYS A 487 -39.17 0.15 -5.17
C LYS A 487 -37.90 0.43 -5.97
N ALA A 488 -38.04 0.52 -7.28
CA ALA A 488 -37.03 1.12 -8.14
C ALA A 488 -36.76 2.54 -7.63
N ILE A 489 -35.58 2.77 -7.08
CA ILE A 489 -35.08 4.11 -6.77
C ILE A 489 -34.62 4.69 -8.12
N LYS A 490 -35.14 5.88 -8.43
CA LYS A 490 -34.86 6.65 -9.65
C LYS A 490 -33.50 7.32 -9.56
#